data_AF-A0AB35AQD0-F1
#
_entry.id   AF-A0AB35AQD0-F1
#
_cell.length_a   1.000
_cell.length_b   1.000
_cell.length_c   1.000
_cell.angle_alpha   90.00
_cell.angle_beta   90.00
_cell.angle_gamma   90.00
#
_symmetry.space_group_name_H-M   'P 1'
#
loop_
_entity.id
_entity.type
_entity.pdbx_description
1 polymer ?
#
loop_
_entity_poly.entity_id
_entity_poly.type
_entity_poly.pdbx_seq_one_letter_code
_entity_poly.pdbx_strand_id
1 'polypeptide(L)'
;MRSFLPSGALERSDMIRALRLYGTRVFLVGNPMIFTAVIFILLAGLTAHELHTALLTQSLEKALKHANVFNAAIAATFVQNCLQTHSGNQIGASQAPAIPGLLQAEARAAALMSMVAILALSGLLAWSSLPLHDTLFYTLLNTVPAVIQWYAPPQQASRRIKGITAVIGVGLLLGLMLLTFATDFPLWALTRSAMLTIPADLAMMGLLTAAIMTLPNRLHSPAMMAPTDGFTASTPDFALPETTPRVAPRDLSFYQLRQMLLAPAAPTNLRNDLLTSLFMPACAVLIMGSLPLGHGSFGNRIAHLTPGMTILIALQDAWISNRKHWPLLLTTGRFGSRLDFVRAVFTAKANRVFMTAPLRTLSLMLPVTLFKPLAPSHALLDAAELLVATLGVTFCCPLPFLVMKQPPQGVIVAATVAPAFVLQFCNPFILGSRIFGPVALAFAALGTLCFFVVPSRMARTDWPYETE
;
A
#
# COMPACT_ATOMS: atom_id res chain seq x y z
N MET A 1 -28.97 -16.72 -1.94
CA MET A 1 -27.58 -16.69 -2.45
C MET A 1 -27.62 -16.95 -3.95
N ARG A 2 -27.13 -16.03 -4.80
CA ARG A 2 -26.98 -16.29 -6.25
C ARG A 2 -25.74 -17.16 -6.46
N SER A 3 -25.76 -18.06 -7.44
CA SER A 3 -24.65 -19.00 -7.72
C SER A 3 -23.35 -18.28 -8.06
N PHE A 4 -22.21 -18.84 -7.64
CA PHE A 4 -20.87 -18.35 -8.02
C PHE A 4 -20.65 -18.47 -9.54
N LEU A 5 -21.15 -19.57 -10.14
CA LEU A 5 -21.06 -19.81 -11.57
C LEU A 5 -22.19 -19.08 -12.32
N PRO A 6 -21.89 -18.47 -13.48
CA PRO A 6 -22.89 -17.84 -14.34
C PRO A 6 -23.84 -18.89 -14.95
N SER A 7 -25.13 -18.68 -14.79
CA SER A 7 -26.19 -19.61 -15.25
C SER A 7 -26.62 -19.35 -16.71
N GLY A 8 -26.37 -18.16 -17.26
CA GLY A 8 -26.74 -17.76 -18.62
C GLY A 8 -25.55 -17.42 -19.54
N ALA A 9 -25.76 -17.45 -20.86
CA ALA A 9 -24.73 -17.15 -21.86
C ALA A 9 -24.23 -15.69 -21.83
N LEU A 10 -25.13 -14.74 -21.56
CA LEU A 10 -24.80 -13.32 -21.36
C LEU A 10 -23.95 -13.11 -20.11
N GLU A 11 -24.32 -13.71 -18.97
CA GLU A 11 -23.52 -13.63 -17.74
C GLU A 11 -22.12 -14.23 -17.90
N ARG A 12 -21.98 -15.29 -18.72
CA ARG A 12 -20.66 -15.87 -19.07
C ARG A 12 -19.84 -14.92 -19.92
N SER A 13 -20.45 -14.30 -20.94
CA SER A 13 -19.84 -13.27 -21.77
C SER A 13 -19.28 -12.12 -20.92
N ASP A 14 -20.10 -11.61 -20.01
CA ASP A 14 -19.75 -10.46 -19.17
C ASP A 14 -18.66 -10.81 -18.17
N MET A 15 -18.72 -12.01 -17.56
CA MET A 15 -17.66 -12.51 -16.68
C MET A 15 -16.34 -12.67 -17.44
N ILE A 16 -16.34 -13.22 -18.66
CA ILE A 16 -15.13 -13.37 -19.48
C ILE A 16 -14.57 -11.99 -19.85
N ARG A 17 -15.44 -11.02 -20.19
CA ARG A 17 -15.02 -9.65 -20.49
C ARG A 17 -14.39 -8.98 -19.27
N ALA A 18 -15.00 -9.12 -18.09
CA ALA A 18 -14.45 -8.62 -16.83
C ALA A 18 -13.09 -9.28 -16.52
N LEU A 19 -12.97 -10.60 -16.64
CA LEU A 19 -11.71 -11.33 -16.45
C LEU A 19 -10.60 -10.86 -17.41
N ARG A 20 -10.95 -10.58 -18.67
CA ARG A 20 -9.96 -10.05 -19.64
C ARG A 20 -9.40 -8.70 -19.19
N LEU A 21 -10.15 -7.87 -18.48
CA LEU A 21 -9.67 -6.56 -18.01
C LEU A 21 -8.45 -6.70 -17.08
N TYR A 22 -8.42 -7.73 -16.22
CA TYR A 22 -7.28 -8.03 -15.34
C TYR A 22 -5.99 -8.38 -16.10
N GLY A 23 -6.10 -8.86 -17.35
CA GLY A 23 -4.96 -9.12 -18.23
C GLY A 23 -4.61 -7.99 -19.18
N THR A 24 -5.34 -6.87 -19.14
CA THR A 24 -5.16 -5.76 -20.09
C THR A 24 -4.35 -4.60 -19.52
N ARG A 25 -3.98 -3.66 -20.40
CA ARG A 25 -3.36 -2.38 -20.04
C ARG A 25 -4.17 -1.59 -19.02
N VAL A 26 -5.49 -1.74 -18.96
CA VAL A 26 -6.38 -1.03 -18.02
C VAL A 26 -6.02 -1.39 -16.57
N PHE A 27 -5.82 -2.67 -16.29
CA PHE A 27 -5.38 -3.14 -14.97
C PHE A 27 -3.96 -2.63 -14.64
N LEU A 28 -3.01 -2.74 -15.57
CA LEU A 28 -1.61 -2.36 -15.35
C LEU A 28 -1.41 -0.84 -15.16
N VAL A 29 -2.14 -0.01 -15.91
CA VAL A 29 -1.99 1.45 -15.90
C VAL A 29 -2.85 2.09 -14.81
N GLY A 30 -4.07 1.56 -14.62
CA GLY A 30 -5.06 2.09 -13.67
C GLY A 30 -4.83 1.65 -12.23
N ASN A 31 -3.95 0.68 -11.98
CA ASN A 31 -3.72 0.15 -10.64
C ASN A 31 -2.40 0.64 -10.04
N PRO A 32 -2.43 1.56 -9.06
CA PRO A 32 -1.22 2.06 -8.43
C PRO A 32 -0.42 1.00 -7.67
N MET A 33 -1.07 -0.08 -7.22
CA MET A 33 -0.47 -1.10 -6.35
C MET A 33 0.24 -2.21 -7.13
N ILE A 34 0.12 -2.24 -8.46
CA ILE A 34 0.64 -3.34 -9.28
C ILE A 34 2.16 -3.47 -9.19
N PHE A 35 2.87 -2.34 -9.18
CA PHE A 35 4.34 -2.34 -9.11
C PHE A 35 4.82 -2.86 -7.76
N THR A 36 4.16 -2.44 -6.67
CA THR A 36 4.48 -2.93 -5.32
C THR A 36 4.20 -4.42 -5.19
N ALA A 37 3.07 -4.89 -5.76
CA ALA A 37 2.74 -6.31 -5.79
C ALA A 37 3.80 -7.12 -6.58
N VAL A 38 4.25 -6.64 -7.75
CA VAL A 38 5.30 -7.30 -8.54
C VAL A 38 6.62 -7.40 -7.78
N ILE A 39 7.06 -6.34 -7.10
CA ILE A 39 8.28 -6.37 -6.27
C ILE A 39 8.18 -7.45 -5.20
N PHE A 40 7.06 -7.53 -4.48
CA PHE A 40 6.91 -8.54 -3.43
C PHE A 40 6.71 -9.96 -3.98
N ILE A 41 6.10 -10.13 -5.16
CA ILE A 41 6.07 -11.43 -5.84
C ILE A 41 7.49 -11.89 -6.17
N LEU A 42 8.35 -11.00 -6.68
CA LEU A 42 9.76 -11.32 -6.96
C LEU A 42 10.51 -11.67 -5.68
N LEU A 43 10.30 -10.92 -4.59
CA LEU A 43 10.91 -11.22 -3.29
C LEU A 43 10.43 -12.55 -2.72
N ALA A 44 9.14 -12.87 -2.87
CA ALA A 44 8.60 -14.18 -2.51
C ALA A 44 9.27 -15.30 -3.32
N GLY A 45 9.53 -15.07 -4.62
CA GLY A 45 10.26 -16.00 -5.49
C GLY A 45 11.69 -16.25 -5.03
N LEU A 46 12.42 -15.19 -4.67
CA LEU A 46 13.76 -15.29 -4.11
C LEU A 46 13.74 -16.06 -2.78
N THR A 47 12.78 -15.75 -1.91
CA THR A 47 12.60 -16.46 -0.63
C THR A 47 12.26 -17.94 -0.83
N ALA A 48 11.42 -18.29 -1.81
CA ALA A 48 11.14 -19.69 -2.14
C ALA A 48 12.39 -20.40 -2.66
N HIS A 49 13.22 -19.73 -3.45
CA HIS A 49 14.50 -20.27 -3.93
C HIS A 49 15.50 -20.49 -2.77
N GLU A 50 15.69 -19.48 -1.91
CA GLU A 50 16.53 -19.58 -0.72
C GLU A 50 16.07 -20.74 0.18
N LEU A 51 14.77 -20.85 0.42
CA LEU A 51 14.20 -21.91 1.23
C LEU A 51 14.39 -23.28 0.57
N HIS A 52 14.20 -23.39 -0.75
CA HIS A 52 14.45 -24.62 -1.51
C HIS A 52 15.90 -25.09 -1.32
N THR A 53 16.86 -24.20 -1.56
CA THR A 53 18.29 -24.52 -1.44
C THR A 53 18.71 -24.85 -0.01
N ALA A 54 18.16 -24.15 0.99
CA ALA A 54 18.43 -24.44 2.39
C ALA A 54 17.87 -25.80 2.83
N LEU A 55 16.67 -26.17 2.36
CA LEU A 55 16.04 -27.46 2.67
C LEU A 55 16.75 -28.67 2.08
N LEU A 56 17.61 -28.48 1.07
CA LEU A 56 18.48 -29.55 0.56
C LEU A 56 19.57 -29.97 1.56
N THR A 57 19.92 -29.09 2.51
CA THR A 57 21.08 -29.29 3.40
C THR A 57 20.75 -29.15 4.88
N GLN A 58 19.58 -28.60 5.24
CA GLN A 58 19.22 -28.25 6.61
C GLN A 58 17.79 -28.68 6.94
N SER A 59 17.49 -28.85 8.23
CA SER A 59 16.11 -29.05 8.69
C SER A 59 15.25 -27.80 8.43
N LEU A 60 13.94 -27.99 8.29
CA LEU A 60 12.99 -26.90 8.03
C LEU A 60 13.08 -25.77 9.06
N GLU A 61 13.22 -26.10 10.34
CA GLU A 61 13.41 -25.09 11.39
C GLU A 61 14.65 -24.22 11.17
N LYS A 62 15.77 -24.81 10.74
CA LYS A 62 17.01 -24.06 10.46
C LYS A 62 16.87 -23.25 9.16
N ALA A 63 16.28 -23.85 8.12
CA ALA A 63 16.06 -23.19 6.85
C ALA A 63 15.14 -21.96 6.99
N LEU A 64 14.08 -22.04 7.81
CA LEU A 64 13.18 -20.92 8.10
C LEU A 64 13.83 -19.80 8.93
N LYS A 65 14.86 -20.10 9.72
CA LYS A 65 15.64 -19.08 10.44
C LYS A 65 16.54 -18.27 9.50
N HIS A 66 16.89 -18.82 8.34
CA HIS A 66 17.74 -18.17 7.33
C HIS A 66 16.93 -17.53 6.19
N ALA A 67 15.80 -18.12 5.79
CA ALA A 67 14.93 -17.60 4.74
C ALA A 67 13.94 -16.57 5.28
N ASN A 68 13.82 -15.42 4.61
CA ASN A 68 12.87 -14.37 5.00
C ASN A 68 11.45 -14.66 4.48
N VAL A 69 10.81 -15.73 4.99
CA VAL A 69 9.47 -16.21 4.59
C VAL A 69 8.37 -15.15 4.72
N PHE A 70 8.61 -14.12 5.53
CA PHE A 70 7.76 -12.94 5.64
C PHE A 70 7.52 -12.23 4.29
N ASN A 71 8.48 -12.26 3.36
CA ASN A 71 8.29 -11.67 2.03
C ASN A 71 7.10 -12.30 1.29
N ALA A 72 6.87 -13.61 1.46
CA ALA A 72 5.74 -14.29 0.83
C ALA A 72 4.39 -13.92 1.46
N ALA A 73 4.37 -13.71 2.79
CA ALA A 73 3.20 -13.17 3.48
C ALA A 73 2.84 -11.75 3.01
N ILE A 74 3.84 -10.89 2.86
CA ILE A 74 3.64 -9.52 2.36
C ILE A 74 3.17 -9.54 0.90
N ALA A 75 3.73 -10.42 0.06
CA ALA A 75 3.29 -10.58 -1.32
C ALA A 75 1.80 -10.91 -1.42
N ALA A 76 1.32 -11.84 -0.60
CA ALA A 76 -0.11 -12.19 -0.53
C ALA A 76 -0.97 -10.97 -0.21
N THR A 77 -0.56 -10.15 0.77
CA THR A 77 -1.29 -8.93 1.14
C THR A 77 -1.33 -7.90 0.00
N PHE A 78 -0.19 -7.59 -0.62
CA PHE A 78 -0.15 -6.57 -1.69
C PHE A 78 -0.88 -7.02 -2.96
N VAL A 79 -0.85 -8.30 -3.29
CA VAL A 79 -1.60 -8.83 -4.42
C VAL A 79 -3.11 -8.71 -4.18
N GLN A 80 -3.59 -8.99 -2.97
CA GLN A 80 -5.00 -8.77 -2.63
C GLN A 80 -5.39 -7.29 -2.68
N ASN A 81 -4.56 -6.40 -2.13
CA ASN A 81 -4.80 -4.95 -2.19
C ASN A 81 -4.84 -4.44 -3.64
N CYS A 82 -3.99 -5.00 -4.51
CA CYS A 82 -3.98 -4.72 -5.94
C CYS A 82 -5.32 -5.11 -6.58
N LEU A 83 -5.78 -6.34 -6.40
CA LEU A 83 -7.06 -6.81 -6.93
C LEU A 83 -8.25 -5.98 -6.39
N GLN A 84 -8.24 -5.70 -5.09
CA GLN A 84 -9.27 -4.90 -4.43
C GLN A 84 -9.33 -3.47 -4.94
N THR A 85 -8.19 -2.82 -5.15
CA THR A 85 -8.15 -1.45 -5.67
C THR A 85 -8.80 -1.38 -7.05
N HIS A 86 -8.51 -2.36 -7.91
CA HIS A 86 -9.08 -2.42 -9.24
C HIS A 86 -10.60 -2.66 -9.22
N SER A 87 -11.05 -3.73 -8.57
CA SER A 87 -12.47 -4.07 -8.52
C SER A 87 -13.27 -3.05 -7.71
N GLY A 88 -12.67 -2.46 -6.68
CA GLY A 88 -13.29 -1.40 -5.88
C GLY A 88 -13.56 -0.14 -6.70
N ASN A 89 -12.64 0.23 -7.59
CA ASN A 89 -12.85 1.34 -8.51
C ASN A 89 -13.92 1.02 -9.57
N GLN A 90 -13.99 -0.22 -10.06
CA GLN A 90 -15.00 -0.62 -11.04
C GLN A 90 -16.40 -0.75 -10.43
N ILE A 91 -16.53 -1.47 -9.31
CA ILE A 91 -17.81 -1.69 -8.63
C ILE A 91 -18.28 -0.42 -7.93
N GLY A 92 -17.37 0.38 -7.37
CA GLY A 92 -17.67 1.61 -6.65
C GLY A 92 -17.94 2.83 -7.54
N ALA A 93 -17.76 2.74 -8.85
CA ALA A 93 -18.04 3.84 -9.76
C ALA A 93 -19.54 4.18 -9.77
N SER A 94 -19.87 5.48 -9.80
CA SER A 94 -21.25 5.99 -9.81
C SER A 94 -22.07 5.48 -10.99
N GLN A 95 -21.41 5.23 -12.14
CA GLN A 95 -22.04 4.72 -13.36
C GLN A 95 -22.17 3.19 -13.40
N ALA A 96 -21.51 2.47 -12.49
CA ALA A 96 -21.47 1.01 -12.51
C ALA A 96 -22.85 0.32 -12.38
N PRO A 97 -23.81 0.85 -11.59
CA PRO A 97 -25.17 0.30 -11.53
C PRO A 97 -25.96 0.47 -12.84
N ALA A 98 -25.63 1.46 -13.67
CA ALA A 98 -26.31 1.71 -14.93
C ALA A 98 -25.96 0.68 -16.03
N ILE A 99 -24.91 -0.12 -15.82
CA ILE A 99 -24.49 -1.17 -16.75
C ILE A 99 -25.02 -2.53 -16.25
N PRO A 100 -26.01 -3.14 -16.93
CA PRO A 100 -26.62 -4.38 -16.48
C PRO A 100 -25.58 -5.49 -16.31
N GLY A 101 -25.63 -6.22 -15.19
CA GLY A 101 -24.78 -7.39 -14.93
C GLY A 101 -23.32 -7.11 -14.57
N LEU A 102 -22.81 -5.89 -14.79
CA LEU A 102 -21.40 -5.53 -14.57
C LEU A 102 -20.93 -5.79 -13.14
N LEU A 103 -21.71 -5.36 -12.14
CA LEU A 103 -21.33 -5.46 -10.73
C LEU A 103 -21.11 -6.92 -10.28
N GLN A 104 -21.96 -7.84 -10.74
CA GLN A 104 -21.87 -9.27 -10.40
C GLN A 104 -20.79 -9.97 -11.24
N ALA A 105 -20.62 -9.59 -12.51
CA ALA A 105 -19.55 -10.08 -13.35
C ALA A 105 -18.16 -9.70 -12.78
N GLU A 106 -17.99 -8.44 -12.35
CA GLU A 106 -16.74 -7.95 -11.77
C GLU A 106 -16.46 -8.59 -10.40
N ALA A 107 -17.47 -8.75 -9.54
CA ALA A 107 -17.29 -9.45 -8.26
C ALA A 107 -16.88 -10.93 -8.44
N ARG A 108 -17.46 -11.62 -9.43
CA ARG A 108 -17.06 -13.00 -9.80
C ARG A 108 -15.64 -13.05 -10.37
N ALA A 109 -15.30 -12.12 -11.25
CA ALA A 109 -13.96 -12.01 -11.83
C ALA A 109 -12.91 -11.73 -10.75
N ALA A 110 -13.17 -10.77 -9.85
CA ALA A 110 -12.32 -10.44 -8.72
C ALA A 110 -12.10 -11.65 -7.80
N ALA A 111 -13.17 -12.39 -7.47
CA ALA A 111 -13.08 -13.57 -6.63
C ALA A 111 -12.24 -14.66 -7.30
N LEU A 112 -12.47 -14.95 -8.59
CA LEU A 112 -11.68 -15.93 -9.33
C LEU A 112 -10.20 -15.53 -9.39
N MET A 113 -9.90 -14.28 -9.74
CA MET A 113 -8.53 -13.76 -9.80
C MET A 113 -7.84 -13.80 -8.44
N SER A 114 -8.57 -13.52 -7.36
CA SER A 114 -8.06 -13.63 -5.98
C SER A 114 -7.68 -15.08 -5.64
N MET A 115 -8.53 -16.05 -5.97
CA MET A 115 -8.22 -17.48 -5.75
C MET A 115 -7.03 -17.94 -6.60
N VAL A 116 -6.99 -17.57 -7.88
CA VAL A 116 -5.86 -17.90 -8.77
C VAL A 116 -4.56 -17.30 -8.26
N ALA A 117 -4.58 -16.05 -7.80
CA ALA A 117 -3.41 -15.38 -7.24
C ALA A 117 -2.90 -16.06 -5.95
N ILE A 118 -3.81 -16.46 -5.06
CA ILE A 118 -3.45 -17.20 -3.84
C ILE A 118 -2.81 -18.54 -4.21
N LEU A 119 -3.45 -19.32 -5.09
CA LEU A 119 -2.92 -20.61 -5.55
C LEU A 119 -1.55 -20.47 -6.22
N ALA A 120 -1.35 -19.42 -7.02
CA ALA A 120 -0.06 -19.14 -7.67
C ALA A 120 1.04 -18.80 -6.65
N LEU A 121 0.74 -17.97 -5.64
CA LEU A 121 1.68 -17.65 -4.56
C LEU A 121 2.00 -18.86 -3.69
N SER A 122 1.00 -19.66 -3.35
CA SER A 122 1.19 -20.90 -2.60
C SER A 122 1.98 -21.92 -3.40
N GLY A 123 1.71 -22.07 -4.70
CA GLY A 123 2.49 -22.93 -5.59
C GLY A 123 3.94 -22.49 -5.73
N LEU A 124 4.19 -21.18 -5.76
CA LEU A 124 5.54 -20.62 -5.75
C LEU A 124 6.28 -20.94 -4.44
N LEU A 125 5.62 -20.92 -3.29
CA LEU A 125 6.20 -21.42 -2.04
C LEU A 125 6.38 -22.94 -2.04
N ALA A 126 5.42 -23.71 -2.57
CA ALA A 126 5.50 -25.17 -2.63
C ALA A 126 6.67 -25.66 -3.49
N TRP A 127 7.19 -24.83 -4.40
CA TRP A 127 8.45 -25.10 -5.09
C TRP A 127 9.64 -25.31 -4.15
N SER A 128 9.60 -24.80 -2.91
CA SER A 128 10.59 -25.09 -1.88
C SER A 128 10.49 -26.50 -1.27
N SER A 129 9.78 -27.43 -1.91
CA SER A 129 9.54 -28.80 -1.43
C SER A 129 8.65 -28.90 -0.18
N LEU A 130 7.89 -27.84 0.13
CA LEU A 130 6.89 -27.86 1.19
C LEU A 130 5.54 -28.40 0.67
N PRO A 131 4.75 -29.09 1.51
CA PRO A 131 3.42 -29.55 1.13
C PRO A 131 2.53 -28.38 0.71
N LEU A 132 1.79 -28.55 -0.39
CA LEU A 132 0.95 -27.48 -0.94
C LEU A 132 -0.09 -26.98 0.08
N HIS A 133 -0.69 -27.88 0.87
CA HIS A 133 -1.68 -27.51 1.88
C HIS A 133 -1.09 -26.60 2.99
N ASP A 134 0.16 -26.83 3.40
CA ASP A 134 0.82 -25.97 4.39
C ASP A 134 1.14 -24.59 3.82
N THR A 135 1.63 -24.55 2.58
CA THR A 135 1.90 -23.27 1.89
C THR A 135 0.63 -22.49 1.56
N LEU A 136 -0.47 -23.19 1.25
CA LEU A 136 -1.79 -22.62 1.02
C LEU A 136 -2.35 -22.03 2.31
N PHE A 137 -2.29 -22.79 3.41
CA PHE A 137 -2.68 -22.32 4.73
C PHE A 137 -1.88 -21.07 5.14
N TYR A 138 -0.56 -21.10 4.99
CA TYR A 138 0.28 -19.96 5.28
C TYR A 138 -0.09 -18.74 4.43
N THR A 139 -0.31 -18.92 3.13
CA THR A 139 -0.69 -17.83 2.23
C THR A 139 -2.06 -17.24 2.63
N LEU A 140 -3.06 -18.09 2.84
CA LEU A 140 -4.43 -17.70 3.20
C LEU A 140 -4.48 -16.98 4.55
N LEU A 141 -3.77 -17.50 5.55
CA LEU A 141 -3.68 -16.88 6.87
C LEU A 141 -3.13 -15.45 6.78
N ASN A 142 -2.17 -15.22 5.88
CA ASN A 142 -1.61 -13.90 5.64
C ASN A 142 -2.51 -12.99 4.76
N THR A 143 -3.56 -13.52 4.14
CA THR A 143 -4.60 -12.72 3.46
C THR A 143 -5.77 -12.34 4.37
N VAL A 144 -5.82 -12.81 5.62
CA VAL A 144 -6.91 -12.49 6.58
C VAL A 144 -7.15 -10.97 6.75
N PRO A 145 -6.12 -10.11 6.85
CA PRO A 145 -6.35 -8.67 6.90
C PRO A 145 -7.03 -8.14 5.63
N ALA A 146 -6.71 -8.70 4.47
CA ALA A 146 -7.34 -8.33 3.20
C ALA A 146 -8.82 -8.73 3.17
N VAL A 147 -9.23 -9.82 3.82
CA VAL A 147 -10.66 -10.20 3.95
C VAL A 147 -11.48 -9.06 4.57
N ILE A 148 -10.94 -8.40 5.60
CA ILE A 148 -11.61 -7.25 6.22
C ILE A 148 -11.62 -6.04 5.29
N GLN A 149 -10.56 -5.83 4.51
CA GLN A 149 -10.54 -4.75 3.54
C GLN A 149 -11.58 -4.98 2.42
N TRP A 150 -11.72 -6.22 1.94
CA TRP A 150 -12.80 -6.63 1.03
C TRP A 150 -14.19 -6.49 1.67
N TYR A 151 -14.27 -6.66 2.99
CA TYR A 151 -15.47 -6.45 3.77
C TYR A 151 -15.75 -4.96 4.00
N ALA A 152 -16.22 -4.26 2.96
CA ALA A 152 -16.74 -2.90 3.10
C ALA A 152 -18.07 -2.91 3.87
N PRO A 153 -18.22 -2.21 5.01
CA PRO A 153 -19.50 -2.14 5.71
C PRO A 153 -20.56 -1.50 4.80
N PRO A 154 -21.84 -1.93 4.87
CA PRO A 154 -22.90 -1.37 4.05
C PRO A 154 -22.94 0.16 4.11
N GLN A 155 -23.21 0.85 2.99
CA GLN A 155 -23.26 2.32 2.98
C GLN A 155 -24.20 2.88 4.06
N GLN A 156 -25.37 2.26 4.23
CA GLN A 156 -26.41 2.61 5.20
C GLN A 156 -26.11 2.12 6.64
N ALA A 157 -24.97 1.46 6.88
CA ALA A 157 -24.62 1.00 8.22
C ALA A 157 -24.33 2.17 9.17
N SER A 158 -24.71 2.02 10.43
CA SER A 158 -24.46 3.01 11.47
C SER A 158 -22.96 3.26 11.68
N ARG A 159 -22.60 4.46 12.14
CA ARG A 159 -21.20 4.82 12.49
C ARG A 159 -20.57 3.82 13.47
N ARG A 160 -21.38 3.26 14.38
CA ARG A 160 -20.94 2.23 15.34
C ARG A 160 -20.47 0.95 14.63
N ILE A 161 -21.23 0.46 13.65
CA ILE A 161 -20.87 -0.75 12.89
C ILE A 161 -19.59 -0.50 12.09
N LYS A 162 -19.50 0.64 11.41
CA LYS A 162 -18.28 1.05 10.68
C LYS A 162 -17.05 1.12 11.60
N GLY A 163 -17.22 1.68 12.80
CA GLY A 163 -16.17 1.73 13.83
C GLY A 163 -15.75 0.35 14.33
N ILE A 164 -16.69 -0.55 14.62
CA ILE A 164 -16.40 -1.92 15.06
C ILE A 164 -15.63 -2.68 13.98
N THR A 165 -16.07 -2.62 12.72
CA THR A 165 -15.38 -3.27 11.60
C THR A 165 -13.95 -2.74 11.43
N ALA A 166 -13.75 -1.43 11.58
CA ALA A 166 -12.41 -0.84 11.54
C ALA A 166 -11.52 -1.31 12.70
N VAL A 167 -12.05 -1.36 13.93
CA VAL A 167 -11.31 -1.85 15.10
C VAL A 167 -10.94 -3.32 14.95
N ILE A 168 -11.85 -4.17 14.48
CA ILE A 168 -11.57 -5.60 14.22
C ILE A 168 -10.50 -5.72 13.12
N GLY A 169 -10.59 -4.92 12.05
CA GLY A 169 -9.61 -4.86 10.97
C GLY A 169 -8.21 -4.53 11.46
N VAL A 170 -8.08 -3.45 12.22
CA VAL A 170 -6.81 -3.02 12.82
C VAL A 170 -6.31 -4.07 13.81
N GLY A 171 -7.21 -4.65 14.62
CA GLY A 171 -6.88 -5.70 15.58
C GLY A 171 -6.33 -6.97 14.92
N LEU A 172 -6.96 -7.46 13.85
CA LEU A 172 -6.46 -8.63 13.10
C LEU A 172 -5.15 -8.33 12.37
N LEU A 173 -5.01 -7.13 11.78
CA LEU A 173 -3.75 -6.72 11.15
C LEU A 173 -2.62 -6.70 12.18
N LEU A 174 -2.83 -6.06 13.34
CA LEU A 174 -1.86 -6.01 14.42
C LEU A 174 -1.57 -7.41 14.98
N GLY A 175 -2.60 -8.24 15.18
CA GLY A 175 -2.46 -9.63 15.63
C GLY A 175 -1.63 -10.48 14.67
N LEU A 176 -1.87 -10.38 13.36
CA LEU A 176 -1.08 -11.07 12.36
C LEU A 176 0.35 -10.53 12.30
N MET A 177 0.55 -9.21 12.37
CA MET A 177 1.89 -8.64 12.46
C MET A 177 2.63 -9.18 13.68
N LEU A 178 2.02 -9.15 14.87
CA LEU A 178 2.56 -9.70 16.11
C LEU A 178 2.97 -11.17 15.94
N LEU A 179 2.07 -12.00 15.43
CA LEU A 179 2.34 -13.41 15.15
C LEU A 179 3.51 -13.59 14.20
N THR A 180 3.63 -12.74 13.17
CA THR A 180 4.72 -12.82 12.21
C THR A 180 6.09 -12.48 12.80
N PHE A 181 6.13 -11.72 13.90
CA PHE A 181 7.35 -11.47 14.68
C PHE A 181 7.63 -12.54 15.74
N ALA A 182 6.72 -13.50 15.95
CA ALA A 182 7.02 -14.67 16.77
C ALA A 182 7.93 -15.62 16.00
N THR A 183 9.07 -15.97 16.59
CA THR A 183 10.13 -16.77 15.94
C THR A 183 9.63 -18.13 15.44
N ASP A 184 8.62 -18.69 16.09
CA ASP A 184 8.09 -20.03 15.76
C ASP A 184 6.83 -19.98 14.88
N PHE A 185 6.29 -18.81 14.55
CA PHE A 185 5.04 -18.73 13.80
C PHE A 185 5.13 -19.26 12.37
N PRO A 186 6.16 -18.93 11.56
CA PRO A 186 6.31 -19.51 10.22
C PRO A 186 6.45 -21.02 10.27
N LEU A 187 7.20 -21.54 11.25
CA LEU A 187 7.33 -22.98 11.47
C LEU A 187 5.99 -23.59 11.86
N TRP A 188 5.30 -23.00 12.84
CA TRP A 188 3.99 -23.44 13.29
C TRP A 188 3.00 -23.51 12.13
N ALA A 189 2.95 -22.49 11.27
CA ALA A 189 2.01 -22.41 10.16
C ALA A 189 2.35 -23.37 9.01
N LEU A 190 3.63 -23.72 8.82
CA LEU A 190 4.11 -24.55 7.72
C LEU A 190 4.28 -26.05 8.06
N THR A 191 3.97 -26.46 9.29
CA THR A 191 4.10 -27.87 9.74
C THR A 191 2.83 -28.41 10.39
N ARG A 192 1.65 -27.90 10.01
CA ARG A 192 0.37 -28.36 10.57
C ARG A 192 -0.02 -29.70 9.92
N SER A 193 -0.90 -30.45 10.57
CA SER A 193 -1.43 -31.67 9.95
C SER A 193 -2.43 -31.32 8.84
N ALA A 194 -2.41 -32.08 7.75
CA ALA A 194 -3.35 -31.97 6.64
C ALA A 194 -4.83 -32.01 7.08
N MET A 195 -5.12 -32.72 8.18
CA MET A 195 -6.48 -32.82 8.76
C MET A 195 -6.99 -31.49 9.31
N LEU A 196 -6.11 -30.55 9.67
CA LEU A 196 -6.47 -29.23 10.17
C LEU A 196 -6.38 -28.16 9.08
N THR A 197 -5.36 -28.21 8.23
CA THR A 197 -5.13 -27.20 7.18
C THR A 197 -6.14 -27.28 6.06
N ILE A 198 -6.46 -28.48 5.54
CA ILE A 198 -7.38 -28.60 4.40
C ILE A 198 -8.78 -28.03 4.71
N PRO A 199 -9.43 -28.35 5.86
CA PRO A 199 -10.70 -27.72 6.19
C PRO A 199 -10.59 -26.21 6.44
N ALA A 200 -9.48 -25.76 7.07
CA ALA A 200 -9.24 -24.34 7.32
C ALA A 200 -9.05 -23.56 6.01
N ASP A 201 -8.32 -24.11 5.04
CA ASP A 201 -8.08 -23.51 3.73
C ASP A 201 -9.39 -23.31 2.97
N LEU A 202 -10.23 -24.35 2.93
CA LEU A 202 -11.56 -24.28 2.32
C LEU A 202 -12.43 -23.22 3.00
N ALA A 203 -12.40 -23.15 4.34
CA ALA A 203 -13.15 -22.15 5.09
C ALA A 203 -12.66 -20.72 4.80
N MET A 204 -11.34 -20.50 4.77
CA MET A 204 -10.74 -19.19 4.49
C MET A 204 -10.98 -18.75 3.04
N MET A 205 -10.83 -19.64 2.06
CA MET A 205 -11.17 -19.37 0.65
C MET A 205 -12.66 -19.06 0.49
N GLY A 206 -13.52 -19.80 1.18
CA GLY A 206 -14.97 -19.56 1.21
C GLY A 206 -15.31 -18.19 1.81
N LEU A 207 -14.70 -17.84 2.93
CA LEU A 207 -14.87 -16.55 3.60
C LEU A 207 -14.44 -15.38 2.70
N LEU A 208 -13.25 -15.48 2.08
CA LEU A 208 -12.73 -14.46 1.17
C LEU A 208 -13.62 -14.32 -0.06
N THR A 209 -14.03 -15.44 -0.67
CA THR A 209 -14.97 -15.45 -1.81
C THR A 209 -16.29 -14.79 -1.43
N ALA A 210 -16.85 -15.14 -0.26
CA ALA A 210 -18.08 -14.53 0.24
C ALA A 210 -17.91 -13.02 0.47
N ALA A 211 -16.78 -12.59 1.04
CA ALA A 211 -16.47 -11.18 1.25
C ALA A 211 -16.43 -10.41 -0.07
N ILE A 212 -15.80 -10.94 -1.13
CA ILE A 212 -15.75 -10.31 -2.45
C ILE A 212 -17.13 -10.30 -3.12
N MET A 213 -17.81 -11.44 -3.16
CA MET A 213 -19.09 -11.62 -3.85
C MET A 213 -20.24 -10.78 -3.25
N THR A 214 -20.12 -10.41 -1.97
CA THR A 214 -21.10 -9.56 -1.29
C THR A 214 -20.79 -8.08 -1.39
N LEU A 215 -19.65 -7.69 -1.96
CA LEU A 215 -19.23 -6.29 -2.09
C LEU A 215 -20.25 -5.40 -2.85
N PRO A 216 -20.80 -5.81 -4.02
CA PRO A 216 -21.80 -4.99 -4.72
C PRO A 216 -23.02 -4.66 -3.87
N ASN A 217 -23.52 -5.65 -3.11
CA ASN A 217 -24.70 -5.51 -2.27
C ASN A 217 -24.49 -4.58 -1.08
N ARG A 218 -23.23 -4.30 -0.72
CA ARG A 218 -22.88 -3.40 0.39
C ARG A 218 -22.57 -1.98 -0.10
N LEU A 219 -22.07 -1.85 -1.32
CA LEU A 219 -21.75 -0.56 -1.94
C LEU A 219 -22.97 0.11 -2.57
N HIS A 220 -23.91 -0.65 -3.12
CA HIS A 220 -25.11 -0.12 -3.76
C HIS A 220 -26.38 -0.56 -3.03
N SER A 221 -27.38 0.31 -2.97
CA SER A 221 -28.68 -0.05 -2.39
C SER A 221 -29.43 -1.01 -3.32
N PRO A 222 -30.30 -1.90 -2.82
CA PRO A 222 -31.11 -2.78 -3.66
C PRO A 222 -31.96 -2.02 -4.69
N ALA A 223 -32.37 -0.79 -4.36
CA ALA A 223 -33.12 0.10 -5.25
C ALA A 223 -32.29 0.61 -6.44
N MET A 224 -30.98 0.80 -6.27
CA MET A 224 -30.05 1.18 -7.34
C MET A 224 -29.61 0.01 -8.23
N MET A 225 -29.88 -1.23 -7.82
CA MET A 225 -29.54 -2.46 -8.56
C MET A 225 -30.71 -3.04 -9.36
N ALA A 226 -31.89 -2.41 -9.32
CA ALA A 226 -33.01 -2.78 -10.17
C ALA A 226 -32.75 -2.25 -11.61
N PRO A 227 -33.03 -3.05 -12.67
CA PRO A 227 -32.95 -2.55 -14.02
C PRO A 227 -33.95 -1.39 -14.17
N THR A 228 -33.45 -0.19 -14.36
CA THR A 228 -34.27 0.97 -14.71
C THR A 228 -34.71 0.79 -16.15
N ASP A 229 -35.98 0.44 -16.36
CA ASP A 229 -36.64 0.70 -17.63
C ASP A 229 -36.46 2.20 -17.91
N GLY A 230 -35.77 2.53 -19.00
CA GLY A 230 -35.22 3.86 -19.31
C GLY A 230 -36.24 4.99 -19.53
N PHE A 231 -37.48 4.82 -19.09
CA PHE A 231 -38.57 5.79 -19.21
C PHE A 231 -39.06 6.37 -17.88
N THR A 232 -38.66 5.82 -16.72
CA THR A 232 -39.13 6.28 -15.40
C THR A 232 -38.03 6.56 -14.40
N ALA A 233 -36.76 6.64 -14.86
CA ALA A 233 -35.67 7.11 -14.01
C ALA A 233 -35.94 8.56 -13.61
N SER A 234 -36.49 8.77 -12.41
CA SER A 234 -36.47 10.07 -11.75
C SER A 234 -35.02 10.52 -11.70
N THR A 235 -34.78 11.81 -11.98
CA THR A 235 -33.48 12.45 -11.72
C THR A 235 -32.91 11.93 -10.41
N PRO A 236 -31.62 11.56 -10.34
CA PRO A 236 -31.04 11.15 -9.07
C PRO A 236 -31.33 12.27 -8.07
N ASP A 237 -32.09 11.96 -7.04
CA ASP A 237 -32.21 12.85 -5.90
C ASP A 237 -30.80 12.92 -5.33
N PHE A 238 -30.09 13.98 -5.71
CA PHE A 238 -28.94 14.43 -4.95
C PHE A 238 -29.49 14.68 -3.57
N ALA A 239 -29.22 13.77 -2.64
CA ALA A 239 -29.48 13.99 -1.24
C ALA A 239 -28.83 15.35 -0.92
N LEU A 240 -29.66 16.38 -0.75
CA LEU A 240 -29.26 17.60 -0.11
C LEU A 240 -28.60 17.14 1.19
N PRO A 241 -27.34 17.53 1.47
CA PRO A 241 -26.67 17.09 2.68
C PRO A 241 -27.47 17.60 3.88
N GLU A 242 -28.37 16.77 4.38
CA GLU A 242 -29.13 17.02 5.59
C GLU A 242 -28.10 17.10 6.71
N THR A 243 -27.83 18.34 7.11
CA THR A 243 -27.12 18.67 8.34
C THR A 243 -25.73 18.05 8.44
N THR A 244 -24.85 18.32 7.47
CA THR A 244 -23.44 18.48 7.88
C THR A 244 -23.44 19.59 8.94
N PRO A 245 -23.00 19.34 10.18
CA PRO A 245 -22.86 20.43 11.14
C PRO A 245 -22.02 21.49 10.45
N ARG A 246 -22.52 22.74 10.41
CA ARG A 246 -21.69 23.90 10.05
C ARG A 246 -20.56 23.92 11.08
N VAL A 247 -19.48 23.21 10.78
CA VAL A 247 -18.21 23.38 11.46
C VAL A 247 -17.86 24.82 11.13
N ALA A 248 -17.88 25.68 12.15
CA ALA A 248 -17.46 27.07 12.01
C ALA A 248 -16.17 27.09 11.19
N PRO A 249 -16.02 27.99 10.19
CA PRO A 249 -14.83 28.05 9.38
C PRO A 249 -13.65 28.23 10.32
N ARG A 250 -12.90 27.15 10.53
CA ARG A 250 -11.73 27.18 11.39
C ARG A 250 -10.67 27.85 10.54
N ASP A 251 -10.21 29.02 10.97
CA ASP A 251 -9.17 29.75 10.26
C ASP A 251 -7.97 28.83 10.05
N LEU A 252 -7.76 28.45 8.78
CA LEU A 252 -6.66 27.60 8.40
C LEU A 252 -5.39 28.42 8.48
N SER A 253 -4.39 27.90 9.21
CA SER A 253 -3.08 28.53 9.25
C SER A 253 -2.47 28.56 7.84
N PHE A 254 -1.59 29.54 7.59
CA PHE A 254 -0.86 29.64 6.34
C PHE A 254 -0.08 28.37 5.99
N TYR A 255 0.43 27.66 7.01
CA TYR A 255 1.08 26.37 6.85
C TYR A 255 0.10 25.27 6.38
N GLN A 256 -1.09 25.18 6.97
CA GLN A 256 -2.13 24.23 6.54
C GLN A 256 -2.57 24.51 5.10
N LEU A 257 -2.74 25.78 4.73
CA LEU A 257 -3.05 26.17 3.36
C LEU A 257 -1.97 25.73 2.36
N ARG A 258 -0.68 25.85 2.72
CA ARG A 258 0.43 25.33 1.91
C ARG A 258 0.43 23.81 1.84
N GLN A 259 0.11 23.12 2.93
CA GLN A 259 0.00 21.67 2.92
C GLN A 259 -1.16 21.19 2.03
N MET A 260 -2.27 21.92 1.95
CA MET A 260 -3.39 21.54 1.07
C MET A 260 -2.99 21.47 -0.41
N LEU A 261 -1.93 22.17 -0.84
CA LEU A 261 -1.35 22.02 -2.19
C LEU A 261 -0.79 20.61 -2.44
N LEU A 262 -0.39 19.90 -1.38
CA LEU A 262 0.13 18.54 -1.42
C LEU A 262 -1.00 17.49 -1.31
N ALA A 263 -2.27 17.91 -1.26
CA ALA A 263 -3.46 17.07 -1.10
C ALA A 263 -3.36 16.00 0.02
N PRO A 264 -3.03 16.40 1.27
CA PRO A 264 -2.94 15.46 2.38
C PRO A 264 -4.32 14.91 2.73
N ALA A 265 -4.38 13.64 3.16
CA ALA A 265 -5.63 13.00 3.61
C ALA A 265 -6.30 13.77 4.77
N ALA A 266 -5.50 14.47 5.59
CA ALA A 266 -5.97 15.46 6.56
C ALA A 266 -4.94 16.59 6.66
N PRO A 267 -5.33 17.87 6.59
CA PRO A 267 -4.39 18.99 6.75
C PRO A 267 -3.87 19.05 8.19
N THR A 268 -2.56 18.91 8.40
CA THR A 268 -1.93 18.98 9.71
C THR A 268 -1.37 20.36 9.99
N ASN A 269 -1.42 20.82 11.24
CA ASN A 269 -0.71 22.05 11.61
C ASN A 269 0.80 21.77 11.74
N LEU A 270 1.62 22.83 11.72
CA LEU A 270 3.08 22.71 11.78
C LEU A 270 3.53 21.92 13.01
N ARG A 271 2.95 22.22 14.18
CA ARG A 271 3.26 21.53 15.44
C ARG A 271 3.05 20.02 15.31
N ASN A 272 1.91 19.58 14.79
CA ASN A 272 1.61 18.16 14.67
C ASN A 272 2.49 17.50 13.61
N ASP A 273 2.76 18.15 12.47
CA ASP A 273 3.64 17.57 11.43
C ASP A 273 5.08 17.36 11.95
N LEU A 274 5.59 18.30 12.76
CA LEU A 274 6.90 18.17 13.43
C LEU A 274 6.88 17.08 14.50
N LEU A 275 5.86 17.05 15.38
CA LEU A 275 5.74 16.03 16.42
C LEU A 275 5.60 14.63 15.83
N THR A 276 4.74 14.45 14.82
CA THR A 276 4.58 13.16 14.13
C THR A 276 5.89 12.76 13.47
N SER A 277 6.59 13.68 12.82
CA SER A 277 7.89 13.40 12.18
C SER A 277 8.99 13.03 13.18
N LEU A 278 8.96 13.59 14.40
CA LEU A 278 9.92 13.29 15.46
C LEU A 278 9.60 12.02 16.24
N PHE A 279 8.34 11.69 16.47
CA PHE A 279 7.96 10.56 17.33
C PHE A 279 7.60 9.30 16.55
N MET A 280 6.97 9.40 15.38
CA MET A 280 6.41 8.23 14.69
C MET A 280 7.47 7.18 14.33
N PRO A 281 8.64 7.51 13.75
CA PRO A 281 9.67 6.51 13.46
C PRO A 281 10.22 5.83 14.73
N ALA A 282 10.59 6.61 15.75
CA ALA A 282 11.08 6.09 17.03
C ALA A 282 10.03 5.21 17.72
N CYS A 283 8.78 5.67 17.81
CA CYS A 283 7.69 4.90 18.42
C CYS A 283 7.41 3.61 17.65
N ALA A 284 7.45 3.63 16.32
CA ALA A 284 7.30 2.42 15.52
C ALA A 284 8.41 1.41 15.84
N VAL A 285 9.68 1.84 15.89
CA VAL A 285 10.80 0.96 16.26
C VAL A 285 10.68 0.42 17.69
N LEU A 286 10.32 1.28 18.65
CA LEU A 286 10.20 0.91 20.06
C LEU A 286 9.02 -0.03 20.33
N ILE A 287 7.86 0.23 19.70
CA ILE A 287 6.68 -0.65 19.78
C ILE A 287 7.03 -2.00 19.18
N MET A 288 7.69 -2.05 18.02
CA MET A 288 8.04 -3.30 17.37
C MET A 288 9.12 -4.07 18.14
N GLY A 289 10.08 -3.37 18.77
CA GLY A 289 11.11 -3.98 19.63
C GLY A 289 10.61 -4.42 21.00
N SER A 290 9.50 -3.84 21.50
CA SER A 290 8.87 -4.21 22.76
C SER A 290 7.90 -5.39 22.64
N LEU A 291 7.63 -5.84 21.41
CA LEU A 291 6.79 -7.02 21.18
C LEU A 291 7.41 -8.24 21.86
N PRO A 292 6.68 -8.93 22.76
CA PRO A 292 7.23 -9.97 23.64
C PRO A 292 7.55 -11.30 22.93
N LEU A 293 7.65 -11.31 21.60
CA LEU A 293 7.62 -12.52 20.77
C LEU A 293 8.97 -12.90 20.14
N GLY A 294 10.01 -12.06 20.29
CA GLY A 294 11.37 -12.37 19.83
C GLY A 294 12.31 -12.83 20.95
N HIS A 295 13.18 -13.80 20.69
CA HIS A 295 14.27 -14.16 21.61
C HIS A 295 15.33 -13.06 21.70
N GLY A 296 15.84 -12.80 22.91
CA GLY A 296 16.92 -11.84 23.16
C GLY A 296 16.51 -10.61 23.99
N SER A 297 17.50 -9.82 24.42
CA SER A 297 17.27 -8.56 25.13
C SER A 297 16.57 -7.54 24.23
N PHE A 298 15.80 -6.64 24.83
CA PHE A 298 15.14 -5.54 24.11
C PHE A 298 16.10 -4.75 23.20
N GLY A 299 17.33 -4.51 23.66
CA GLY A 299 18.38 -3.85 22.88
C GLY A 299 18.76 -4.62 21.62
N ASN A 300 18.97 -5.95 21.72
CA ASN A 300 19.26 -6.77 20.54
C ASN A 300 18.11 -6.78 19.54
N ARG A 301 16.86 -6.83 20.01
CA ARG A 301 15.68 -6.79 19.13
C ARG A 301 15.60 -5.48 18.35
N ILE A 302 15.82 -4.34 19.00
CA ILE A 302 15.87 -3.04 18.32
C ILE A 302 17.01 -2.98 17.31
N ALA A 303 18.20 -3.45 17.69
CA ALA A 303 19.37 -3.47 16.80
C ALA A 303 19.11 -4.29 15.52
N HIS A 304 18.34 -5.38 15.60
CA HIS A 304 17.95 -6.20 14.45
C HIS A 304 16.78 -5.63 13.63
N LEU A 305 15.80 -4.97 14.26
CA LEU A 305 14.62 -4.44 13.58
C LEU A 305 14.88 -3.12 12.85
N THR A 306 15.74 -2.26 13.41
CA THR A 306 15.94 -0.91 12.90
C THR A 306 16.46 -0.83 11.44
N PRO A 307 17.35 -1.73 10.97
CA PRO A 307 17.72 -1.81 9.56
C PRO A 307 16.50 -1.98 8.65
N GLY A 308 15.48 -2.74 9.08
CA GLY A 308 14.21 -2.97 8.39
C GLY A 308 13.31 -1.73 8.28
N MET A 309 13.53 -0.74 9.14
CA MET A 309 12.63 0.40 9.35
C MET A 309 13.10 1.70 8.68
N THR A 310 14.25 1.70 8.00
CA THR A 310 14.70 2.83 7.16
C THR A 310 13.71 3.18 6.05
N ILE A 311 12.90 2.21 5.61
CA ILE A 311 11.82 2.47 4.66
C ILE A 311 10.75 3.43 5.22
N LEU A 312 10.55 3.49 6.54
CA LEU A 312 9.52 4.33 7.17
C LEU A 312 9.80 5.84 7.05
N ILE A 313 11.08 6.23 6.98
CA ILE A 313 11.45 7.63 6.79
C ILE A 313 11.45 8.02 5.30
N ALA A 314 11.64 7.04 4.41
CA ALA A 314 11.68 7.22 2.95
C ALA A 314 10.28 7.18 2.30
N LEU A 315 9.34 6.39 2.84
CA LEU A 315 7.94 6.39 2.42
C LEU A 315 7.28 7.69 2.87
N GLN A 316 7.14 8.62 1.94
CA GLN A 316 6.50 9.91 2.16
C GLN A 316 5.14 10.01 1.47
N ASP A 317 4.34 10.99 1.91
CA ASP A 317 3.06 11.37 1.33
C ASP A 317 3.11 11.39 -0.21
N ALA A 318 2.11 10.78 -0.84
CA ALA A 318 2.02 10.58 -2.27
C ALA A 318 1.54 11.87 -3.01
N TRP A 319 2.28 12.96 -2.78
CA TRP A 319 1.91 14.34 -3.11
C TRP A 319 1.78 14.61 -4.62
N ILE A 320 2.47 13.83 -5.46
CA ILE A 320 2.34 13.89 -6.93
C ILE A 320 1.32 12.90 -7.47
N SER A 321 0.97 11.82 -6.75
CA SER A 321 -0.03 10.88 -7.25
C SER A 321 -1.46 11.38 -7.07
N ASN A 322 -1.71 12.26 -6.09
CA ASN A 322 -3.04 12.82 -5.84
C ASN A 322 -3.20 14.24 -6.44
N ARG A 323 -3.29 14.33 -7.78
CA ARG A 323 -3.41 15.62 -8.50
C ARG A 323 -4.83 16.03 -8.83
N LYS A 324 -5.84 15.28 -8.37
CA LYS A 324 -7.24 15.49 -8.72
C LYS A 324 -7.73 16.91 -8.45
N HIS A 325 -7.22 17.53 -7.39
CA HIS A 325 -7.62 18.87 -6.97
C HIS A 325 -6.79 20.00 -7.59
N TRP A 326 -5.74 19.70 -8.36
CA TRP A 326 -4.85 20.72 -8.91
C TRP A 326 -5.53 21.64 -9.93
N PRO A 327 -6.39 21.15 -10.85
CA PRO A 327 -7.15 22.02 -11.74
C PRO A 327 -8.03 23.01 -10.96
N LEU A 328 -8.75 22.52 -9.94
CA LEU A 328 -9.59 23.37 -9.09
C LEU A 328 -8.76 24.45 -8.37
N LEU A 329 -7.64 24.05 -7.75
CA LEU A 329 -6.73 24.99 -7.08
C LEU A 329 -6.14 26.02 -8.03
N LEU A 330 -5.84 25.64 -9.28
CA LEU A 330 -5.38 26.56 -10.31
C LEU A 330 -6.47 27.56 -10.72
N THR A 331 -7.72 27.09 -10.90
CA THR A 331 -8.85 27.96 -11.31
C THR A 331 -9.18 29.06 -10.31
N THR A 332 -8.72 28.96 -9.06
CA THR A 332 -8.84 30.05 -8.07
C THR A 332 -8.07 31.32 -8.45
N GLY A 333 -7.23 31.28 -9.49
CA GLY A 333 -6.51 32.45 -10.01
C GLY A 333 -5.31 32.91 -9.18
N ARG A 334 -5.10 32.36 -7.98
CA ARG A 334 -4.05 32.79 -7.03
C ARG A 334 -2.62 32.64 -7.54
N PHE A 335 -2.37 31.73 -8.48
CA PHE A 335 -1.03 31.38 -8.95
C PHE A 335 -0.68 31.98 -10.31
N GLY A 336 -1.62 32.65 -10.98
CA GLY A 336 -1.43 33.26 -12.31
C GLY A 336 -1.25 32.23 -13.44
N SER A 337 -0.13 31.49 -13.44
CA SER A 337 0.22 30.52 -14.48
C SER A 337 0.27 29.07 -13.96
N ARG A 338 0.11 28.10 -14.88
CA ARG A 338 0.31 26.66 -14.58
C ARG A 338 1.72 26.37 -14.06
N LEU A 339 2.72 27.06 -14.58
CA LEU A 339 4.11 26.86 -14.19
C LEU A 339 4.38 27.33 -12.77
N ASP A 340 3.86 28.51 -12.41
CA ASP A 340 4.04 29.09 -11.08
C ASP A 340 3.28 28.28 -10.03
N PHE A 341 2.11 27.74 -10.38
CA PHE A 341 1.42 26.76 -9.55
C PHE A 341 2.29 25.53 -9.28
N VAL A 342 2.80 24.85 -10.31
CA VAL A 342 3.61 23.63 -10.12
C VAL A 342 4.88 23.93 -9.33
N ARG A 343 5.56 25.05 -9.60
CA ARG A 343 6.71 25.50 -8.81
C ARG A 343 6.35 25.75 -7.35
N ALA A 344 5.18 26.32 -7.08
CA ALA A 344 4.69 26.52 -5.72
C ALA A 344 4.46 25.18 -5.00
N VAL A 345 3.90 24.17 -5.68
CA VAL A 345 3.74 22.81 -5.11
C VAL A 345 5.10 22.19 -4.78
N PHE A 346 6.07 22.23 -5.72
CA PHE A 346 7.41 21.70 -5.50
C PHE A 346 8.13 22.41 -4.36
N THR A 347 8.06 23.75 -4.31
CA THR A 347 8.64 24.55 -3.22
C THR A 347 7.97 24.27 -1.88
N ALA A 348 6.64 24.10 -1.85
CA ALA A 348 5.92 23.71 -0.64
C ALA A 348 6.36 22.34 -0.13
N LYS A 349 6.55 21.37 -1.03
CA LYS A 349 7.08 20.05 -0.67
C LYS A 349 8.51 20.15 -0.15
N ALA A 350 9.39 20.87 -0.84
CA ALA A 350 10.78 21.07 -0.41
C ALA A 350 10.85 21.66 0.99
N ASN A 351 10.12 22.75 1.25
CA ASN A 351 10.08 23.39 2.57
C ASN A 351 9.65 22.41 3.67
N ARG A 352 8.60 21.61 3.43
CA ARG A 352 8.12 20.63 4.41
C ARG A 352 9.15 19.52 4.66
N VAL A 353 9.82 19.06 3.60
CA VAL A 353 10.77 17.95 3.66
C VAL A 353 12.07 18.36 4.34
N PHE A 354 12.58 19.58 4.07
CA PHE A 354 13.73 20.12 4.79
C PHE A 354 13.47 20.29 6.29
N MET A 355 12.22 20.50 6.71
CA MET A 355 11.85 20.54 8.13
C MET A 355 11.67 19.14 8.73
N THR A 356 11.04 18.21 8.01
CA THR A 356 10.63 16.92 8.58
C THR A 356 11.66 15.80 8.41
N ALA A 357 12.46 15.79 7.35
CA ALA A 357 13.46 14.74 7.09
C ALA A 357 14.56 14.68 8.16
N PRO A 358 15.13 15.81 8.66
CA PRO A 358 16.09 15.76 9.76
C PRO A 358 15.47 15.17 11.04
N LEU A 359 14.23 15.55 11.37
CA LEU A 359 13.53 15.04 12.55
C LEU A 359 13.26 13.53 12.45
N ARG A 360 12.84 13.06 11.27
CA ARG A 360 12.61 11.63 11.02
C ARG A 360 13.90 10.82 11.08
N THR A 361 14.97 11.36 10.50
CA THR A 361 16.31 10.73 10.53
C THR A 361 16.81 10.63 11.96
N LEU A 362 16.72 11.71 12.73
CA LEU A 362 17.09 11.74 14.14
C LEU A 362 16.22 10.78 14.98
N SER A 363 14.91 10.78 14.74
CA SER A 363 13.95 9.86 15.37
C SER A 363 14.33 8.40 15.18
N LEU A 364 14.77 8.02 13.98
CA LEU A 364 15.20 6.66 13.70
C LEU A 364 16.59 6.35 14.27
N MET A 365 17.56 7.27 14.11
CA MET A 365 18.95 7.06 14.51
C MET A 365 19.13 7.03 16.03
N LEU A 366 18.31 7.77 16.79
CA LEU A 366 18.46 7.86 18.24
C LEU A 366 18.29 6.49 18.93
N PRO A 367 17.22 5.70 18.69
CA PRO A 367 17.15 4.31 19.11
C PRO A 367 18.35 3.46 18.64
N VAL A 368 18.80 3.61 17.38
CA VAL A 368 19.96 2.83 16.87
C VAL A 368 21.20 3.08 17.69
N THR A 369 21.54 4.35 17.93
CA THR A 369 22.74 4.73 18.68
C THR A 369 22.69 4.33 20.15
N LEU A 370 21.48 4.27 20.73
CA LEU A 370 21.30 3.87 22.14
C LEU A 370 21.40 2.35 22.33
N PHE A 371 20.95 1.56 21.35
CA PHE A 371 20.83 0.10 21.49
C PHE A 371 21.87 -0.70 20.68
N LYS A 372 22.58 -0.08 19.74
CA LYS A 372 23.70 -0.69 19.01
C LYS A 372 24.99 0.03 19.39
N PRO A 373 26.08 -0.69 19.70
CA PRO A 373 27.37 -0.08 20.02
C PRO A 373 28.05 0.43 18.74
N LEU A 374 27.53 1.52 18.18
CA LEU A 374 28.15 2.24 17.06
C LEU A 374 29.09 3.31 17.62
N ALA A 375 30.28 3.44 17.03
CA ALA A 375 31.11 4.60 17.31
C ALA A 375 30.38 5.89 16.88
N PRO A 376 30.49 7.01 17.62
CA PRO A 376 29.79 8.25 17.29
C PRO A 376 30.04 8.76 15.87
N SER A 377 31.26 8.56 15.34
CA SER A 377 31.63 8.94 13.97
C SER A 377 30.86 8.16 12.91
N HIS A 378 30.65 6.86 13.12
CA HIS A 378 29.85 6.02 12.21
C HIS A 378 28.38 6.37 12.27
N ALA A 379 27.84 6.61 13.47
CA ALA A 379 26.45 7.03 13.63
C ALA A 379 26.16 8.36 12.93
N LEU A 380 27.08 9.33 13.00
CA LEU A 380 26.93 10.62 12.31
C LEU A 380 26.98 10.47 10.79
N LEU A 381 27.88 9.63 10.28
CA LEU A 381 28.01 9.37 8.84
C LEU A 381 26.75 8.66 8.31
N ASP A 382 26.29 7.61 8.98
CA ASP A 382 25.07 6.89 8.62
C ASP A 382 23.84 7.83 8.65
N ALA A 383 23.74 8.70 9.67
CA ALA A 383 22.67 9.70 9.74
C ALA A 383 22.72 10.70 8.57
N ALA A 384 23.92 11.16 8.19
CA ALA A 384 24.09 12.08 7.07
C ALA A 384 23.71 11.43 5.74
N GLU A 385 24.17 10.21 5.47
CA GLU A 385 23.84 9.47 4.27
C GLU A 385 22.33 9.20 4.20
N LEU A 386 21.71 8.83 5.33
CA LEU A 386 20.28 8.56 5.41
C LEU A 386 19.42 9.80 5.22
N LEU A 387 19.86 10.96 5.73
CA LEU A 387 19.23 12.24 5.49
C LEU A 387 19.28 12.61 4.00
N VAL A 388 20.46 12.55 3.39
CA VAL A 388 20.67 12.85 1.95
C VAL A 388 19.81 11.93 1.08
N ALA A 389 19.80 10.64 1.38
CA ALA A 389 18.96 9.65 0.71
C ALA A 389 17.47 9.99 0.82
N THR A 390 16.99 10.33 2.02
CA THR A 390 15.58 10.68 2.27
C THR A 390 15.16 11.92 1.50
N LEU A 391 16.03 12.95 1.46
CA LEU A 391 15.79 14.16 0.67
C LEU A 391 15.69 13.84 -0.83
N GLY A 392 16.60 13.01 -1.36
CA GLY A 392 16.62 12.62 -2.77
C GLY A 392 15.41 11.78 -3.20
N VAL A 393 15.09 10.72 -2.44
CA VAL A 393 13.98 9.81 -2.74
C VAL A 393 12.63 10.51 -2.78
N THR A 394 12.45 11.54 -1.96
CA THR A 394 11.23 12.37 -1.94
C THR A 394 10.88 12.95 -3.31
N PHE A 395 11.88 13.30 -4.11
CA PHE A 395 11.75 13.90 -5.42
C PHE A 395 11.99 12.89 -6.56
N CYS A 396 11.93 11.59 -6.28
CA CYS A 396 11.94 10.56 -7.31
C CYS A 396 10.53 10.27 -7.88
N CYS A 397 9.46 10.54 -7.12
CA CYS A 397 8.09 10.40 -7.63
C CYS A 397 7.74 11.21 -8.92
N PRO A 398 8.31 12.40 -9.21
CA PRO A 398 8.10 13.13 -10.46
C PRO A 398 8.95 12.60 -11.62
N LEU A 399 9.89 11.66 -11.39
CA LEU A 399 10.82 11.16 -12.39
C LEU A 399 10.15 10.76 -13.72
N PRO A 400 8.98 10.10 -13.73
CA PRO A 400 8.34 9.71 -14.98
C PRO A 400 8.03 10.88 -15.92
N PHE A 401 7.84 12.10 -15.40
CA PHE A 401 7.60 13.30 -16.20
C PHE A 401 8.84 13.80 -16.96
N LEU A 402 10.03 13.29 -16.65
CA LEU A 402 11.22 13.54 -17.46
C LEU A 402 11.21 12.77 -18.79
N VAL A 403 10.37 11.74 -18.92
CA VAL A 403 10.35 10.89 -20.13
C VAL A 403 8.96 10.85 -20.75
N MET A 404 7.92 10.90 -19.94
CA MET A 404 6.52 10.77 -20.36
C MET A 404 5.78 12.10 -20.21
N LYS A 405 5.01 12.48 -21.23
CA LYS A 405 4.14 13.67 -21.16
C LYS A 405 3.06 13.50 -20.09
N GLN A 406 2.38 12.35 -20.06
CA GLN A 406 1.35 11.96 -19.10
C GLN A 406 1.65 10.58 -18.51
N PRO A 407 2.46 10.49 -17.44
CA PRO A 407 2.76 9.21 -16.82
C PRO A 407 1.52 8.65 -16.09
N PRO A 408 1.24 7.34 -16.26
CA PRO A 408 0.23 6.64 -15.48
C PRO A 408 0.44 6.75 -13.97
N GLN A 409 -0.65 6.70 -13.20
CA GLN A 409 -0.59 6.77 -11.74
C GLN A 409 0.25 5.61 -11.16
N GLY A 410 0.16 4.41 -11.72
CA GLY A 410 1.02 3.29 -11.32
C GLY A 410 2.51 3.56 -11.49
N VAL A 411 2.91 4.21 -12.59
CA VAL A 411 4.33 4.53 -12.83
C VAL A 411 4.84 5.58 -11.83
N ILE A 412 4.00 6.54 -11.45
CA ILE A 412 4.32 7.53 -10.42
C ILE A 412 4.47 6.87 -9.04
N VAL A 413 3.58 5.93 -8.70
CA VAL A 413 3.68 5.16 -7.44
C VAL A 413 4.93 4.28 -7.46
N ALA A 414 5.24 3.62 -8.56
CA ALA A 414 6.48 2.86 -8.74
C ALA A 414 7.71 3.74 -8.50
N ALA A 415 7.76 4.92 -9.10
CA ALA A 415 8.86 5.88 -8.92
C ALA A 415 8.93 6.47 -7.50
N THR A 416 7.87 6.35 -6.71
CA THR A 416 7.85 6.72 -5.28
C THR A 416 8.40 5.58 -4.41
N VAL A 417 8.03 4.34 -4.74
CA VAL A 417 8.28 3.16 -3.91
C VAL A 417 9.62 2.49 -4.21
N ALA A 418 10.01 2.37 -5.49
CA ALA A 418 11.24 1.68 -5.90
C ALA A 418 12.51 2.27 -5.27
N PRO A 419 12.70 3.61 -5.21
CA PRO A 419 13.86 4.19 -4.55
C PRO A 419 13.94 3.85 -3.05
N ALA A 420 12.78 3.77 -2.37
CA ALA A 420 12.73 3.38 -0.97
C ALA A 420 13.15 1.92 -0.75
N PHE A 421 12.80 1.01 -1.68
CA PHE A 421 13.31 -0.36 -1.67
C PHE A 421 14.81 -0.44 -1.97
N VAL A 422 15.31 0.33 -2.95
CA VAL A 422 16.76 0.37 -3.22
C VAL A 422 17.53 0.88 -2.00
N LEU A 423 17.03 1.91 -1.30
CA LEU A 423 17.61 2.35 -0.04
C LEU A 423 17.58 1.25 1.02
N GLN A 424 16.50 0.47 1.07
CA GLN A 424 16.37 -0.66 1.98
C GLN A 424 17.41 -1.77 1.68
N PHE A 425 17.61 -2.14 0.41
CA PHE A 425 18.60 -3.15 0.02
C PHE A 425 20.03 -2.67 0.20
N CYS A 426 20.31 -1.40 -0.13
CA CYS A 426 21.65 -0.83 -0.03
C CYS A 426 22.01 -0.34 1.38
N ASN A 427 21.10 -0.48 2.35
CA ASN A 427 21.23 0.05 3.70
C ASN A 427 22.55 -0.42 4.37
N PRO A 428 23.37 0.48 4.92
CA PRO A 428 24.65 0.14 5.54
C PRO A 428 24.45 -0.75 6.77
N PHE A 429 23.29 -0.67 7.42
CA PHE A 429 22.92 -1.52 8.55
C PHE A 429 22.59 -2.96 8.15
N ILE A 430 22.26 -3.23 6.88
CA ILE A 430 21.90 -4.56 6.35
C ILE A 430 23.10 -5.19 5.66
N LEU A 431 23.74 -4.47 4.74
CA LEU A 431 24.85 -5.00 3.94
C LEU A 431 26.22 -4.80 4.57
N GLY A 432 26.36 -3.93 5.59
CA GLY A 432 27.67 -3.52 6.12
C GLY A 432 28.58 -2.88 5.06
N SER A 433 28.03 -2.50 3.90
CA SER A 433 28.78 -2.06 2.73
C SER A 433 28.79 -0.53 2.62
N ARG A 434 29.90 0.03 2.11
CA ARG A 434 30.05 1.47 1.84
C ARG A 434 29.35 1.94 0.56
N ILE A 435 28.50 1.10 -0.05
CA ILE A 435 27.79 1.41 -1.30
C ILE A 435 26.62 2.38 -1.04
N PHE A 436 26.17 2.51 0.21
CA PHE A 436 25.04 3.38 0.56
C PHE A 436 25.30 4.87 0.27
N GLY A 437 26.46 5.41 0.64
CA GLY A 437 26.83 6.80 0.34
C GLY A 437 26.72 7.16 -1.15
N PRO A 438 27.34 6.39 -2.07
CA PRO A 438 27.17 6.57 -3.51
C PRO A 438 25.70 6.50 -3.98
N VAL A 439 24.91 5.56 -3.44
CA VAL A 439 23.48 5.42 -3.78
C VAL A 439 22.66 6.61 -3.27
N ALA A 440 22.94 7.09 -2.05
CA ALA A 440 22.31 8.27 -1.48
C ALA A 440 22.60 9.53 -2.32
N LEU A 441 23.85 9.70 -2.77
CA LEU A 441 24.24 10.79 -3.67
C LEU A 441 23.55 10.68 -5.04
N ALA A 442 23.43 9.48 -5.59
CA ALA A 442 22.71 9.26 -6.84
C ALA A 442 21.23 9.67 -6.73
N PHE A 443 20.55 9.29 -5.64
CA PHE A 443 19.18 9.72 -5.39
C PHE A 443 19.06 11.22 -5.13
N ALA A 444 20.03 11.83 -4.44
CA ALA A 444 20.06 13.27 -4.25
C ALA A 444 20.19 14.00 -5.60
N ALA A 445 21.13 13.60 -6.45
CA ALA A 445 21.31 14.16 -7.78
C ALA A 445 20.04 14.01 -8.64
N LEU A 446 19.42 12.83 -8.60
CA LEU A 446 18.17 12.55 -9.32
C LEU A 446 17.01 13.42 -8.79
N GLY A 447 16.88 13.55 -7.47
CA GLY A 447 15.88 14.40 -6.84
C GLY A 447 16.06 15.87 -7.16
N THR A 448 17.30 16.37 -7.16
CA THR A 448 17.65 17.74 -7.58
C THR A 448 17.30 17.98 -9.05
N LEU A 449 17.65 17.05 -9.94
CA LEU A 449 17.27 17.11 -11.35
C LEU A 449 15.75 17.21 -11.51
N CYS A 450 15.00 16.35 -10.81
CA CYS A 450 13.55 16.38 -10.82
C CYS A 450 12.99 17.72 -10.32
N PHE A 451 13.54 18.27 -9.23
CA PHE A 451 13.08 19.54 -8.66
C PHE A 451 13.19 20.70 -9.66
N PHE A 452 14.28 20.79 -10.41
CA PHE A 452 14.50 21.90 -11.34
C PHE A 452 13.85 21.70 -12.72
N VAL A 453 13.85 20.47 -13.24
CA VAL A 453 13.44 20.21 -14.63
C VAL A 453 11.96 19.88 -14.74
N VAL A 454 11.43 19.06 -13.83
CA VAL A 454 10.06 18.52 -13.96
C VAL A 454 8.96 19.58 -13.91
N PRO A 455 9.03 20.66 -13.08
CA PRO A 455 7.96 21.67 -13.05
C PRO A 455 7.64 22.27 -14.42
N SER A 456 8.67 22.53 -15.23
CA SER A 456 8.51 23.07 -16.58
C SER A 456 7.79 22.11 -17.53
N ARG A 457 8.02 20.80 -17.38
CA ARG A 457 7.40 19.76 -18.19
C ARG A 457 5.96 19.48 -17.75
N MET A 458 5.75 19.36 -16.44
CA MET A 458 4.41 19.14 -15.86
C MET A 458 3.44 20.28 -16.16
N ALA A 459 3.91 21.53 -16.25
CA ALA A 459 3.07 22.66 -16.60
C ALA A 459 2.51 22.59 -18.03
N ARG A 460 3.16 21.85 -18.93
CA ARG A 460 2.75 21.63 -20.32
C ARG A 460 1.89 20.38 -20.51
N THR A 461 1.65 19.65 -19.44
CA THR A 461 0.82 18.45 -19.43
C THR A 461 -0.63 18.81 -19.17
N ASP A 462 -1.57 18.13 -19.81
CA ASP A 462 -2.98 18.21 -19.38
C ASP A 462 -3.13 17.44 -18.07
N TRP A 463 -3.48 18.17 -17.02
CA TRP A 463 -3.82 17.56 -15.73
C TRP A 463 -5.23 17.00 -15.86
N PRO A 464 -5.49 15.78 -15.36
CA PRO A 464 -6.82 15.21 -15.44
C PRO A 464 -7.81 16.13 -14.71
N TYR A 465 -8.78 16.67 -15.44
CA TYR A 465 -10.11 16.84 -14.88
C TYR A 465 -10.65 15.42 -14.74
N GLU A 466 -11.17 15.05 -13.57
CA GLU A 466 -12.13 13.95 -13.58
C GLU A 466 -13.31 14.45 -14.40
N THR A 467 -13.34 14.07 -15.68
CA THR A 467 -14.59 13.68 -16.31
C THR A 467 -15.03 12.42 -15.57
N GLU A 468 -15.76 12.63 -14.47
CA GLU A 468 -16.67 11.60 -13.95
C GLU A 468 -17.71 11.24 -15.02
#